data_AF-A0A9P3GSM1-F1
#
_entry.id   AF-A0A9P3GSM1-F1
#
_cell.length_a   1.000
_cell.length_b   1.000
_cell.length_c   1.000
_cell.angle_alpha   90.00
_cell.angle_beta   90.00
_cell.angle_gamma   90.00
#
_symmetry.space_group_name_H-M   'P 1'
#
loop_
_entity.id
_entity.type
_entity.pdbx_description
1 polymer ?
#
loop_
_entity_poly.entity_id
_entity_poly.type
_entity_poly.pdbx_seq_one_letter_code
_entity_poly.pdbx_strand_id
1 'polypeptide(L)' 'MPSKKSGSTKGAEGSSKSSGQKSNYQYHKEAGGYNNFMHSNGLKPWDDDDVQEGKAILDAFREYDRQDAEAEAKDKSG' A
#
# COMPACT_ATOMS: atom_id res chain seq x y z
N MET A 1 -37.49 18.03 -23.37
CA MET A 1 -37.10 18.12 -21.95
C MET A 1 -35.61 17.80 -21.85
N PRO A 2 -34.73 18.72 -21.45
CA PRO A 2 -33.31 18.41 -21.28
C PRO A 2 -33.08 17.73 -19.92
N SER A 3 -32.70 16.45 -19.92
CA SER A 3 -32.23 15.76 -18.70
C SER A 3 -30.72 15.57 -18.75
N LYS A 4 -30.11 15.84 -17.60
CA LYS A 4 -28.72 16.24 -17.40
C LYS A 4 -27.69 15.14 -17.70
N LYS A 5 -26.63 15.56 -18.38
CA LYS A 5 -25.28 15.00 -18.43
C LYS A 5 -24.85 14.36 -17.09
N SER A 6 -24.73 13.04 -17.06
CA SER A 6 -23.98 12.34 -16.01
C SER A 6 -22.50 12.44 -16.34
N GLY A 7 -21.85 13.47 -15.82
CA GLY A 7 -20.41 13.51 -15.73
C GLY A 7 -19.99 12.73 -14.49
N SER A 8 -19.57 11.49 -14.65
CA SER A 8 -18.84 10.80 -13.59
C SER A 8 -17.48 11.46 -13.45
N THR A 9 -17.37 12.24 -12.39
CA THR A 9 -16.17 12.79 -11.77
C THR A 9 -15.05 11.74 -11.75
N LYS A 10 -13.96 12.00 -12.47
CA LYS A 10 -12.72 12.51 -11.87
C LYS A 10 -12.16 11.58 -10.79
N GLY A 11 -11.53 10.48 -11.22
CA GLY A 11 -10.49 9.80 -10.44
C GLY A 11 -9.21 10.64 -10.48
N ALA A 12 -9.25 11.79 -9.80
CA ALA A 12 -8.04 12.47 -9.38
C ALA A 12 -7.52 11.78 -8.12
N GLU A 13 -6.27 12.08 -7.78
CA GLU A 13 -5.59 11.74 -6.53
C GLU A 13 -4.82 10.40 -6.64
N GLY A 14 -3.63 10.39 -7.24
CA GLY A 14 -2.51 11.22 -6.83
C GLY A 14 -2.13 10.85 -5.40
N SER A 15 -1.53 9.68 -5.22
CA SER A 15 -0.99 9.28 -3.91
C SER A 15 0.06 10.30 -3.50
N SER A 16 -0.34 11.14 -2.57
CA SER A 16 0.49 12.15 -1.92
C SER A 16 1.78 11.50 -1.45
N LYS A 17 2.91 11.94 -2.03
CA LYS A 17 4.25 11.79 -1.46
C LYS A 17 4.28 12.48 -0.09
N SER A 18 3.78 11.79 0.93
CA SER A 18 3.89 12.23 2.32
C SER A 18 5.07 11.49 2.94
N SER A 19 6.19 12.20 3.07
CA SER A 19 7.17 12.05 4.16
C SER A 19 7.43 10.61 4.66
N GLY A 20 8.38 9.93 4.02
CA GLY A 20 9.28 8.96 4.65
C GLY A 20 8.77 7.54 4.94
N GLN A 21 7.49 7.31 5.25
CA GLN A 21 7.02 5.97 5.62
C GLN A 21 5.58 5.71 5.14
N LYS A 22 5.39 4.68 4.30
CA LYS A 22 4.06 4.22 3.86
C LYS A 22 3.31 3.59 5.03
N SER A 23 2.00 3.84 5.13
CA SER A 23 1.15 3.16 6.12
C SER A 23 0.72 1.78 5.62
N ASN A 24 0.35 0.86 6.52
CA ASN A 24 -0.15 -0.48 6.17
C ASN A 24 -1.26 -0.45 5.12
N TYR A 25 -2.15 0.55 5.22
CA TYR A 25 -3.21 0.77 4.24
C TYR A 25 -2.66 1.06 2.84
N GLN A 26 -1.57 1.82 2.71
CA GLN A 26 -0.95 2.11 1.40
C GLN A 26 -0.36 0.84 0.77
N TYR A 27 0.32 -0.01 1.54
CA TYR A 27 0.81 -1.29 1.02
C TYR A 27 -0.31 -2.18 0.51
N HIS A 28 -1.40 -2.30 1.27
CA HIS A 28 -2.57 -3.03 0.79
C HIS A 28 -3.18 -2.38 -0.44
N LYS A 29 -3.29 -1.04 -0.48
CA LYS A 29 -3.82 -0.31 -1.64
C LYS A 29 -2.97 -0.55 -2.89
N GLU A 30 -1.65 -0.52 -2.77
CA GLU A 30 -0.70 -0.79 -3.87
C GLU A 30 -0.79 -2.24 -4.38
N ALA A 31 -1.05 -3.19 -3.48
CA ALA A 31 -1.32 -4.60 -3.83
C ALA A 31 -2.72 -4.83 -4.43
N GLY A 32 -3.56 -3.80 -4.56
CA GLY A 32 -4.95 -3.93 -5.05
C GLY A 32 -5.96 -4.34 -3.97
N GLY A 33 -5.60 -4.21 -2.70
CA GLY A 33 -6.41 -4.50 -1.52
C GLY A 33 -5.78 -5.56 -0.61
N TYR A 34 -6.32 -5.69 0.61
CA TYR A 34 -5.87 -6.69 1.57
C TYR A 34 -6.01 -8.12 1.04
N ASN A 35 -7.16 -8.47 0.43
CA ASN A 35 -7.37 -9.80 -0.13
C ASN A 35 -6.39 -10.12 -1.26
N ASN A 36 -6.13 -9.16 -2.15
CA ASN A 36 -5.17 -9.36 -3.24
C ASN A 36 -3.75 -9.54 -2.69
N PHE A 37 -3.37 -8.77 -1.67
CA PHE A 37 -2.09 -8.94 -0.97
C PHE A 37 -1.96 -10.34 -0.35
N MET A 38 -3.00 -10.81 0.35
CA MET A 38 -3.00 -12.14 0.95
C MET A 38 -2.85 -13.22 -0.14
N HIS A 39 -3.70 -13.17 -1.17
CA HIS A 39 -3.67 -14.13 -2.27
C HIS A 39 -2.36 -14.09 -3.07
N SER A 40 -1.74 -12.94 -3.28
CA SER A 40 -0.44 -12.84 -3.96
C SER A 40 0.70 -13.47 -3.17
N ASN A 41 0.58 -13.55 -1.85
CA ASN A 41 1.52 -14.22 -0.97
C ASN A 41 1.11 -15.68 -0.66
N GLY A 42 0.06 -16.21 -1.32
CA GLY A 42 -0.42 -17.57 -1.10
C GLY A 42 -1.20 -17.77 0.21
N LEU A 43 -1.57 -16.68 0.89
CA LEU A 43 -2.22 -16.69 2.19
C LEU A 43 -3.75 -16.62 2.06
N LYS A 44 -4.46 -17.30 2.97
CA LYS A 44 -5.92 -17.28 3.04
C LYS A 44 -6.38 -16.18 4.02
N PRO A 45 -7.14 -15.17 3.59
CA PRO A 45 -7.62 -14.10 4.47
C PRO A 45 -8.67 -14.54 5.51
N TRP A 46 -9.18 -15.77 5.42
CA TRP A 46 -10.13 -16.36 6.38
C TRP A 46 -9.47 -17.34 7.36
N ASP A 47 -8.16 -17.57 7.24
CA ASP A 47 -7.40 -18.42 8.15
C ASP A 47 -6.58 -17.53 9.08
N ASP A 48 -6.80 -17.64 10.39
CA ASP A 48 -6.20 -16.75 11.38
C ASP A 48 -4.66 -16.88 11.43
N ASP A 49 -4.13 -18.07 11.13
CA ASP A 49 -2.69 -18.30 11.10
C ASP A 49 -2.05 -17.58 9.90
N ASP A 50 -2.66 -17.71 8.71
CA ASP A 50 -2.23 -17.01 7.50
C ASP A 50 -2.37 -15.49 7.65
N VAL A 51 -3.42 -15.01 8.32
CA VAL A 51 -3.61 -13.57 8.61
C VAL A 51 -2.47 -13.03 9.47
N GLN A 52 -1.97 -13.81 10.43
CA GLN A 52 -0.81 -13.42 11.24
C GLN A 52 0.46 -13.41 10.40
N GLU A 53 0.66 -14.41 9.54
CA GLU A 53 1.78 -14.45 8.61
C GLU A 53 1.78 -13.25 7.66
N GLY A 54 0.62 -12.90 7.10
CA GLY A 54 0.46 -11.74 6.22
C GLY A 54 0.81 -10.41 6.91
N LYS A 55 0.50 -10.27 8.21
CA LYS A 55 0.92 -9.11 9.00
C LYS A 55 2.44 -9.07 9.19
N ALA A 56 3.07 -10.22 9.47
CA ALA A 56 4.52 -10.31 9.61
C ALA A 56 5.26 -9.97 8.31
N ILE A 57 4.77 -10.46 7.17
CA ILE A 57 5.30 -10.12 5.83
C ILE A 57 5.16 -8.62 5.57
N LEU A 58 4.00 -8.03 5.89
CA LEU A 58 3.78 -6.60 5.73
C LEU A 58 4.75 -5.77 6.59
N ASP A 59 4.98 -6.16 7.83
CA ASP A 59 5.95 -5.49 8.70
C ASP A 59 7.39 -5.63 8.17
N ALA A 60 7.74 -6.77 7.57
CA ALA A 60 9.04 -6.93 6.91
C ALA A 60 9.21 -5.97 5.71
N PHE A 61 8.17 -5.78 4.88
CA PHE A 61 8.21 -4.81 3.79
C PHE A 61 8.39 -3.37 4.28
N ARG A 62 7.74 -3.01 5.39
CA ARG A 62 7.88 -1.68 6.02
C ARG A 62 9.28 -1.45 6.52
N GLU A 63 9.87 -2.48 7.14
CA GLU A 63 11.23 -2.41 7.64
C GLU A 63 12.23 -2.24 6.50
N TYR A 64 12.05 -2.98 5.42
CA TYR A 64 12.89 -2.87 4.22
C TYR A 64 12.79 -1.48 3.57
N ASP A 65 11.57 -0.98 3.34
CA ASP A 65 11.34 0.37 2.80
C ASP A 65 11.94 1.46 3.71
N ARG A 66 11.88 1.27 5.04
CA ARG A 66 12.51 2.19 6.00
C ARG A 66 14.02 2.21 5.86
N GLN A 67 14.66 1.03 5.78
CA GLN A 67 16.11 0.94 5.62
C GLN A 67 16.58 1.52 4.29
N ASP A 68 15.84 1.29 3.21
CA ASP A 68 16.14 1.84 1.88
C ASP A 68 16.01 3.37 1.88
N ALA A 69 14.96 3.92 2.49
CA ALA A 69 14.78 5.36 2.65
C ALA A 69 15.88 6.01 3.52
N GLU A 70 16.33 5.34 4.58
CA GLU A 70 17.44 5.81 5.42
C GLU A 70 18.79 5.79 4.65
N ALA A 71 19.02 4.78 3.82
CA ALA A 71 20.19 4.70 2.95
C ALA A 71 20.18 5.82 1.90
N GLU A 72 19.04 6.07 1.26
CA GLU A 72 18.88 7.11 0.24
C GLU A 72 18.97 8.53 0.81
N ALA A 73 18.60 8.73 2.08
CA ALA A 73 18.75 9.99 2.79
C ALA A 73 20.21 10.31 3.15
N LYS A 74 21.04 9.28 3.34
CA LYS A 74 22.48 9.46 3.63
C LYS A 74 23.31 9.88 2.41
N ASP A 75 22.88 9.51 1.20
CA ASP A 75 23.62 9.83 -0.04
C ASP A 75 23.43 11.28 -0.49
N LYS A 76 22.26 11.89 -0.24
CA LYS A 76 21.98 13.30 -0.63
C LYS A 76 22.55 14.35 0.33
N SER A 77 23.32 13.93 1.33
CA SER A 77 23.99 14.80 2.31
C SER A 77 25.53 14.78 2.17
N GLY A 78 26.07 14.06 1.19
CA GLY A 78 27.51 13.96 0.91
C GLY A 78 28.00 14.97 -0.11
#